data_AF-A0A6J3CH83-F1
#
_entry.id   AF-A0A6J3CH83-F1
#
_cell.length_a   1.000
_cell.length_b   1.000
_cell.length_c   1.000
_cell.angle_alpha   90.00
_cell.angle_beta   90.00
_cell.angle_gamma   90.00
#
_symmetry.space_group_name_H-M   'P 1'
#
loop_
_entity.id
_entity.type
_entity.pdbx_description
1 polymer ?
#
loop_
_entity_poly.entity_id
_entity_poly.type
_entity_poly.pdbx_seq_one_letter_code
_entity_poly.pdbx_strand_id
1 'polypeptide(L)'
;MLNGYTFHKVLENKFSQRERWRCSSKKKGCNAFIVLSSYDDSMVRCSEDHNHYPPAYICIIVNRPKGHGLIYNGYMFYRHFPIRNGYRWRCSKFHAAQPCKAYIHVNNLNIVYKDMAYHTHPLPKFKVTSGGFYIPI
;
A
#
# COMPACT_ATOMS: atom_id res chain seq x y z
N MET A 1 -1.52 -10.52 -1.15
CA MET A 1 -0.56 -9.39 -1.11
C MET A 1 0.10 -9.41 0.26
N LEU A 2 1.38 -9.06 0.36
CA LEU A 2 2.12 -8.99 1.63
C LEU A 2 3.02 -7.75 1.60
N ASN A 3 2.91 -6.87 2.59
CA ASN A 3 3.74 -5.66 2.74
C ASN A 3 3.83 -4.78 1.47
N GLY A 4 2.69 -4.59 0.80
CA GLY A 4 2.60 -3.81 -0.44
C GLY A 4 3.06 -4.56 -1.70
N TYR A 5 3.66 -5.74 -1.57
CA TYR A 5 4.08 -6.56 -2.70
C TYR A 5 2.99 -7.54 -3.14
N THR A 6 2.87 -7.69 -4.46
CA THR A 6 1.96 -8.67 -5.08
C THR A 6 2.73 -9.96 -5.39
N PHE A 7 2.02 -11.09 -5.25
CA PHE A 7 2.53 -12.42 -5.49
C PHE A 7 1.52 -13.19 -6.33
N HIS A 8 2.00 -14.15 -7.12
CA HIS A 8 1.16 -15.08 -7.87
C HIS A 8 1.54 -16.52 -7.52
N LYS A 9 0.54 -17.40 -7.48
CA LYS A 9 0.72 -18.83 -7.23
C LYS A 9 1.51 -19.44 -8.37
N VAL A 10 2.54 -20.20 -8.04
CA VAL A 10 3.40 -20.88 -9.02
C VAL A 10 3.37 -22.40 -8.88
N LEU A 11 3.03 -22.90 -7.69
CA LEU A 11 2.98 -24.32 -7.42
C LEU A 11 1.95 -24.56 -6.31
N GLU A 12 1.27 -25.69 -6.40
CA GLU A 12 0.54 -26.30 -5.31
C GLU A 12 1.01 -27.74 -5.14
N ASN A 13 1.43 -28.10 -3.93
CA ASN A 13 1.73 -29.47 -3.58
C ASN A 13 0.58 -30.01 -2.72
N LYS A 14 -0.28 -30.84 -3.35
CA LYS A 14 -1.44 -31.46 -2.70
C LYS A 14 -1.05 -32.44 -1.59
N PHE A 15 0.11 -33.11 -1.71
CA PHE A 15 0.57 -34.06 -0.69
C PHE A 15 0.99 -33.34 0.59
N SER A 16 1.79 -32.28 0.46
CA SER A 16 2.21 -31.48 1.62
C SER A 16 1.19 -30.42 2.03
N GLN A 17 0.10 -30.25 1.29
CA GLN A 17 -0.89 -29.17 1.46
C GLN A 17 -0.23 -27.79 1.55
N ARG A 18 0.67 -27.50 0.61
CA ARG A 18 1.41 -26.24 0.57
C ARG A 18 1.32 -25.59 -0.79
N GLU A 19 1.14 -24.29 -0.78
CA GLU A 19 1.14 -23.45 -1.97
C GLU A 19 2.39 -22.58 -1.99
N ARG A 20 3.08 -22.55 -3.13
CA ARG A 20 4.18 -21.62 -3.33
C ARG A 20 3.72 -20.46 -4.21
N TRP A 21 4.01 -19.27 -3.72
CA TRP A 21 3.73 -18.01 -4.36
C TRP A 21 5.04 -17.25 -4.59
N ARG A 22 5.19 -16.60 -5.75
CA ARG A 22 6.36 -15.79 -6.09
C ARG A 22 5.96 -14.34 -6.31
N CYS A 23 6.87 -13.42 -6.01
CA CYS A 23 6.63 -12.01 -6.28
C CYS A 23 6.31 -11.80 -7.76
N SER A 24 5.32 -10.96 -8.05
CA SER A 24 4.90 -10.62 -9.42
C SER A 24 6.02 -10.01 -10.27
N SER A 25 7.01 -9.36 -9.64
CA SER A 25 8.22 -8.87 -10.31
C SER A 25 9.28 -9.95 -10.55
N LYS A 26 8.94 -11.25 -10.51
CA LYS A 26 9.91 -12.33 -10.81
C LYS A 26 10.59 -12.15 -12.17
N LYS A 27 9.86 -11.63 -13.17
CA LYS A 27 10.41 -11.29 -14.50
C LYS A 27 11.49 -10.19 -14.44
N LYS A 28 11.52 -9.37 -13.38
CA LYS A 28 12.55 -8.34 -13.11
C LYS A 28 13.66 -8.85 -12.18
N GLY A 29 13.74 -10.17 -11.97
CA GLY A 29 14.78 -10.79 -11.14
C GLY A 29 14.49 -10.84 -9.64
N CYS A 30 13.28 -10.48 -9.18
CA CYS A 30 12.94 -10.59 -7.76
C CYS A 30 12.86 -12.05 -7.29
N ASN A 31 13.42 -12.34 -6.11
CA ASN A 31 13.47 -13.69 -5.53
C ASN A 31 12.52 -13.91 -4.34
N ALA A 32 11.83 -12.86 -3.89
CA ALA A 32 10.85 -12.95 -2.82
C ALA A 32 9.75 -13.98 -3.12
N PHE A 33 9.36 -14.72 -2.08
CA PHE A 33 8.39 -15.79 -2.16
C PHE A 33 7.59 -15.93 -0.87
N ILE A 34 6.42 -16.55 -0.97
CA ILE A 34 5.59 -16.95 0.16
C ILE A 34 5.23 -18.42 -0.03
N VAL A 35 5.17 -19.15 1.07
CA VAL A 35 4.62 -20.49 1.16
C VAL A 35 3.46 -20.44 2.14
N LEU A 36 2.26 -20.74 1.63
CA LEU A 36 1.04 -20.81 2.41
C LEU A 36 0.65 -22.28 2.63
N SER A 37 -0.03 -22.54 3.73
CA SER A 37 -0.81 -23.75 3.92
C SER A 37 -2.02 -23.71 2.98
N SER A 38 -2.24 -24.78 2.22
CA SER A 38 -3.41 -24.92 1.35
C SER A 38 -4.71 -25.14 2.11
N TYR A 39 -4.64 -25.41 3.43
CA TYR A 39 -5.80 -25.71 4.25
C TYR A 39 -6.45 -24.44 4.83
N ASP A 40 -5.65 -23.50 5.30
CA ASP A 40 -6.08 -22.33 6.07
C ASP A 40 -5.40 -21.02 5.66
N ASP A 41 -4.68 -21.02 4.53
CA ASP A 41 -3.89 -19.89 4.03
C ASP A 41 -2.86 -19.34 5.04
N SER A 42 -2.52 -20.11 6.08
CA SER A 42 -1.54 -19.69 7.08
C SER A 42 -0.13 -19.62 6.48
N MET A 43 0.64 -18.62 6.91
CA MET A 43 1.99 -18.42 6.39
C MET A 43 2.96 -19.44 6.99
N VAL A 44 3.43 -20.37 6.18
CA VAL A 44 4.39 -21.39 6.58
C VAL A 44 5.82 -20.86 6.47
N ARG A 45 6.12 -20.11 5.40
CA ARG A 45 7.44 -19.52 5.17
C ARG A 45 7.36 -18.34 4.21
N CYS A 46 8.20 -17.32 4.39
CA CYS A 46 8.37 -16.25 3.42
C CYS A 46 9.83 -15.86 3.26
N SER A 47 10.12 -15.16 2.16
CA SER A 47 11.30 -14.32 1.98
C SER A 47 10.81 -12.97 1.47
N GLU A 48 11.03 -11.94 2.28
CA GLU A 48 10.62 -10.55 2.03
C GLU A 48 11.75 -9.70 1.46
N ASP A 49 12.85 -10.34 1.03
CA ASP A 49 13.96 -9.65 0.39
C ASP A 49 13.60 -9.33 -1.07
N HIS A 50 13.17 -8.08 -1.28
CA HIS A 50 12.79 -7.54 -2.57
C HIS A 50 13.88 -6.63 -3.11
N ASN A 51 14.33 -6.91 -4.33
CA ASN A 51 15.25 -6.04 -5.07
C ASN A 51 14.56 -4.92 -5.86
N HIS A 52 13.29 -4.67 -5.56
CA HIS A 52 12.50 -3.61 -6.18
C HIS A 52 11.55 -3.03 -5.15
N TYR A 53 11.09 -1.81 -5.40
CA TYR A 53 10.00 -1.21 -4.63
C TYR A 53 8.67 -1.94 -4.90
N PRO A 54 7.73 -1.92 -3.94
CA PRO A 54 6.39 -2.45 -4.15
C PRO A 54 5.78 -1.91 -5.46
N PRO A 55 4.92 -2.70 -6.14
CA PRO A 55 4.19 -2.20 -7.30
C PRO A 55 3.56 -0.84 -6.98
N ALA A 56 3.88 0.13 -7.83
CA ALA A 56 3.33 1.47 -7.78
C ALA A 56 1.80 1.40 -7.80
N TYR A 57 1.17 1.72 -6.68
CA TYR A 57 -0.26 1.93 -6.65
C TYR A 57 -0.54 3.38 -7.09
N ILE A 58 -1.53 3.52 -7.98
CA ILE A 58 -2.05 4.84 -8.35
C ILE A 58 -2.82 5.38 -7.17
N CYS A 59 -2.43 6.55 -6.68
CA CYS A 59 -3.21 7.28 -5.70
C CYS A 59 -4.18 8.24 -6.39
N ILE A 60 -5.30 8.52 -5.73
CA ILE A 60 -6.27 9.50 -6.22
C ILE A 60 -6.00 10.82 -5.52
N ILE A 61 -5.63 11.85 -6.29
CA ILE A 61 -5.56 13.22 -5.79
C ILE A 61 -6.98 13.75 -5.66
N VAL A 62 -7.31 14.28 -4.48
CA VAL A 62 -8.61 14.87 -4.19
C VAL A 62 -8.42 16.32 -3.78
N ASN A 63 -9.37 17.19 -4.11
CA ASN A 63 -9.36 18.58 -3.67
C ASN A 63 -9.94 18.68 -2.24
N ARG A 64 -9.31 19.49 -1.39
CA ARG A 64 -9.78 19.83 -0.05
C ARG A 64 -9.85 21.36 0.07
N PRO A 65 -10.68 21.90 0.98
CA PRO A 65 -10.73 23.34 1.25
C PRO A 65 -9.37 23.94 1.65
N LYS A 66 -8.49 23.13 2.25
CA LYS A 66 -7.13 23.53 2.69
C LYS A 66 -6.01 22.94 1.81
N GLY A 67 -6.26 22.73 0.52
CA GLY A 67 -5.25 22.26 -0.45
C GLY A 67 -5.56 20.87 -1.03
N HIS A 68 -4.53 20.07 -1.32
CA HIS A 68 -4.70 18.75 -1.93
C HIS A 68 -4.70 17.64 -0.86
N GLY A 69 -5.64 16.71 -1.00
CA GLY A 69 -5.64 15.42 -0.32
C GLY A 69 -5.24 14.30 -1.28
N LEU A 70 -4.90 13.15 -0.73
CA LEU A 70 -4.55 11.97 -1.49
C LEU A 70 -5.15 10.74 -0.82
N ILE A 71 -5.80 9.89 -1.61
CA ILE A 71 -6.35 8.61 -1.14
C ILE A 71 -5.45 7.48 -1.63
N TYR A 72 -4.99 6.67 -0.69
CA TYR A 72 -4.18 5.48 -0.93
C TYR A 72 -4.60 4.38 0.07
N ASN A 73 -4.93 3.20 -0.44
CA ASN A 73 -5.44 2.05 0.35
C ASN A 73 -6.59 2.40 1.30
N GLY A 74 -7.52 3.25 0.85
CA GLY A 74 -8.67 3.69 1.65
C GLY A 74 -8.32 4.66 2.78
N TYR A 75 -7.06 5.05 2.94
CA TYR A 75 -6.65 6.08 3.89
C TYR A 75 -6.41 7.41 3.19
N MET A 76 -6.67 8.48 3.94
CA MET A 76 -6.45 9.83 3.46
C MET A 76 -5.14 10.40 3.98
N PHE A 77 -4.44 11.07 3.08
CA PHE A 77 -3.19 11.75 3.32
C PHE A 77 -3.29 13.23 2.93
N TYR A 78 -2.51 14.07 3.58
CA TYR A 78 -2.31 15.47 3.21
C TYR A 78 -0.87 15.68 2.75
N ARG A 79 -0.68 16.64 1.83
CA ARG A 79 0.64 16.99 1.32
C ARG A 79 1.46 17.66 2.42
N HIS A 80 2.60 17.09 2.77
CA HIS A 80 3.43 17.58 3.87
C HIS A 80 4.53 18.50 3.35
N PHE A 81 5.52 17.95 2.64
CA PHE A 81 6.62 18.74 2.06
C PHE A 81 7.11 18.13 0.74
N PRO A 82 7.67 18.95 -0.18
CA PRO A 82 8.26 18.48 -1.42
C PRO A 82 9.53 17.65 -1.17
N ILE A 83 9.74 16.66 -2.02
CA ILE A 83 10.96 15.84 -2.07
C ILE A 83 11.47 15.85 -3.51
N ARG A 84 12.72 15.39 -3.74
CA ARG A 84 13.42 15.49 -5.04
C ARG A 84 12.55 15.19 -6.27
N ASN A 85 11.72 14.13 -6.20
CA ASN A 85 10.89 13.68 -7.32
C ASN A 85 9.39 13.63 -6.97
N GLY A 86 8.89 14.55 -6.13
CA GLY A 86 7.47 14.62 -5.82
C GLY A 86 7.19 15.18 -4.43
N TYR A 87 6.32 14.51 -3.68
CA TYR A 87 5.92 14.97 -2.35
C TYR A 87 5.90 13.82 -1.35
N ARG A 88 6.27 14.15 -0.10
CA ARG A 88 5.91 13.35 1.04
C ARG A 88 4.50 13.73 1.49
N TRP A 89 3.66 12.72 1.66
CA TRP A 89 2.31 12.83 2.20
C TRP A 89 2.24 12.15 3.56
N ARG A 90 1.46 12.70 4.48
CA ARG A 90 1.21 12.13 5.81
C ARG A 90 -0.26 11.85 6.01
N CYS A 91 -0.58 10.84 6.81
CA CYS A 91 -1.97 10.53 7.13
C CYS A 91 -2.69 11.75 7.73
N SER A 92 -3.93 11.98 7.34
CA SER A 92 -4.74 13.10 7.85
C SER A 92 -5.00 13.04 9.36
N LYS A 93 -4.83 11.89 10.00
CA LYS A 93 -4.90 11.73 11.47
C LYS A 93 -3.56 12.01 12.17
N PHE A 94 -2.56 12.54 11.47
CA PHE A 94 -1.29 12.93 12.08
C PHE A 94 -1.44 14.00 13.19
N HIS A 95 -2.43 14.88 13.07
CA HIS A 95 -2.73 15.91 14.08
C HIS A 95 -3.80 15.50 15.10
N ALA A 96 -4.21 14.23 15.13
CA ALA A 96 -5.15 13.73 16.13
C ALA A 96 -4.48 13.57 17.50
N ALA A 97 -5.28 13.44 18.57
CA ALA A 97 -4.79 13.19 19.93
C ALA A 97 -3.89 11.95 20.02
N GLN A 98 -4.18 10.91 19.22
CA GLN A 98 -3.29 9.78 18.96
C GLN A 98 -2.74 9.91 17.53
N PRO A 99 -1.53 10.45 17.34
CA PRO A 99 -1.03 10.84 16.03
C PRO A 99 -0.65 9.62 15.19
N CYS A 100 -1.27 9.51 14.02
CA CYS A 100 -0.90 8.49 13.05
C CYS A 100 0.45 8.79 12.39
N LYS A 101 1.40 7.85 12.45
CA LYS A 101 2.75 8.01 11.88
C LYS A 101 2.84 7.61 10.40
N ALA A 102 1.74 7.11 9.81
CA ALA A 102 1.74 6.67 8.43
C ALA A 102 2.08 7.79 7.44
N TYR A 103 2.89 7.46 6.44
CA TYR A 103 3.32 8.39 5.40
C TYR A 103 3.61 7.65 4.09
N ILE A 104 3.55 8.39 2.99
CA ILE A 104 3.89 7.88 1.66
C ILE A 104 4.69 8.92 0.87
N HIS A 105 5.48 8.47 -0.10
CA HIS A 105 6.16 9.29 -1.09
C HIS A 105 5.54 9.04 -2.44
N VAL A 106 5.16 10.13 -3.08
CA VAL A 106 4.39 10.11 -4.33
C VAL A 106 5.11 10.98 -5.31
N ASN A 107 5.36 10.43 -6.51
CA ASN A 107 6.06 11.17 -7.53
C ASN A 107 5.14 12.17 -8.27
N ASN A 108 5.71 12.97 -9.17
CA ASN A 108 4.96 13.94 -9.97
C ASN A 108 3.94 13.31 -10.94
N LEU A 109 3.99 12.00 -11.15
CA LEU A 109 3.04 11.21 -11.93
C LEU A 109 1.96 10.56 -11.04
N ASN A 110 1.83 10.98 -9.78
CA ASN A 110 0.90 10.42 -8.79
C ASN A 110 1.10 8.92 -8.53
N ILE A 111 2.35 8.45 -8.65
CA ILE A 111 2.74 7.08 -8.34
C ILE A 111 3.33 7.04 -6.93
N VAL A 112 2.74 6.21 -6.06
CA VAL A 112 3.33 5.88 -4.76
C VAL A 112 4.52 4.94 -4.98
N TYR A 113 5.71 5.36 -4.56
CA TYR A 113 6.94 4.54 -4.71
C TYR A 113 7.60 4.16 -3.38
N LYS A 114 7.12 4.75 -2.27
CA LYS A 114 7.50 4.36 -0.92
C LYS A 114 6.33 4.64 0.02
N ASP A 115 5.98 3.67 0.84
CA ASP A 115 4.95 3.81 1.86
C ASP A 115 5.37 3.21 3.20
N MET A 116 4.91 3.85 4.27
CA MET A 116 4.84 3.31 5.61
C MET A 116 3.37 3.39 5.99
N ALA A 117 2.58 2.45 5.47
CA ALA A 117 1.11 2.44 5.58
C ALA A 117 0.62 1.74 6.85
N TYR A 118 1.39 1.77 7.94
CA TYR A 118 0.94 1.27 9.23
C TYR A 118 0.12 2.35 9.93
N HIS A 119 -1.20 2.13 9.99
CA HIS A 119 -2.15 3.03 10.63
C HIS A 119 -2.50 2.55 12.03
N THR A 120 -2.44 3.46 13.01
CA THR A 120 -2.83 3.23 14.40
C THR A 120 -4.32 3.51 14.66
N HIS A 121 -5.11 3.60 13.60
CA HIS A 121 -6.53 3.93 13.65
C HIS A 121 -7.27 3.19 12.53
N PRO A 122 -8.56 2.91 12.70
CA PRO A 122 -9.37 2.27 11.66
C PRO A 122 -9.50 3.15 10.41
N LEU A 123 -9.96 2.53 9.31
CA LEU A 123 -10.29 3.27 8.10
C LEU A 123 -11.32 4.37 8.41
N PRO A 124 -11.05 5.62 7.98
CA PRO A 124 -12.06 6.65 8.06
C PRO A 124 -13.24 6.28 7.16
N LYS A 125 -14.47 6.53 7.61
CA LYS A 125 -15.67 6.39 6.79
C LYS A 125 -15.79 7.61 5.88
N PHE A 126 -15.92 7.40 4.58
CA PHE A 126 -16.15 8.48 3.62
C PHE A 126 -16.83 7.99 2.35
N LYS A 127 -17.46 8.94 1.64
CA LYS A 127 -17.96 8.75 0.28
C LYS A 127 -17.07 9.51 -0.70
N VAL A 128 -16.70 8.82 -1.78
CA VAL A 128 -16.06 9.42 -2.96
C VAL A 128 -17.16 9.68 -3.99
N THR A 129 -17.34 10.92 -4.42
CA THR A 129 -18.31 11.25 -5.48
C THR A 129 -17.70 11.00 -6.86
N SER A 130 -18.55 10.89 -7.89
CA SER A 130 -18.13 10.72 -9.30
C SER A 130 -17.23 11.84 -9.83
N GLY A 131 -17.27 13.03 -9.21
CA GLY A 131 -16.40 14.17 -9.52
C GLY A 131 -15.08 14.21 -8.75
N GLY A 132 -14.73 13.18 -7.98
CA GLY A 132 -13.49 13.14 -7.18
C GLY A 132 -13.52 14.01 -5.92
N PHE A 133 -14.70 14.50 -5.52
CA PHE A 133 -14.89 15.26 -4.29
C PHE A 133 -15.20 14.34 -3.10
N TYR A 134 -14.72 14.75 -1.93
CA TYR A 134 -14.83 14.00 -0.67
C TYR A 134 -15.88 14.62 0.25
N ILE A 135 -16.77 13.79 0.79
CA ILE A 135 -17.68 14.16 1.90
C ILE A 135 -17.36 13.26 3.10
N PRO A 136 -16.86 13.82 4.22
CA PRO A 136 -16.72 13.08 5.48
C PRO A 136 -18.10 12.66 5.99
N ILE A 137 -18.24 11.43 6.49
CA ILE A 137 -19.46 10.93 7.15
C ILE A 137 -19.20 10.81 8.64
#